data_AF-A0A964QU79-F1
#
_entry.id   AF-A0A964QU79-F1
#
_cell.length_a   1.000
_cell.length_b   1.000
_cell.length_c   1.000
_cell.angle_alpha   90.00
_cell.angle_beta   90.00
_cell.angle_gamma   90.00
#
_symmetry.space_group_name_H-M   'P 1'
#
loop_
_entity.id
_entity.type
_entity.pdbx_description
1 polymer ?
#
loop_
_entity_poly.entity_id
_entity_poly.type
_entity_poly.pdbx_seq_one_letter_code
_entity_poly.pdbx_strand_id
1 'polypeptide(L)'
;METNVPFINIEYIFTKIYDFLIYIKNVILTGSFNAGSGTSDYAGSFGHILALVVTILTFACIAFIIWGIYVRIRIFEIDEALDGEYKGHFIKPETKLERVNMRWQNILSHFNSTNPNDWRAAIIDADAMLDEVVTSLGYTGEGLGAKLTSIRINDFPTLQSAWEAHKMRNIIAHEGANYNLTERQKEITRRYFETVFRDAGVI
;
A
#
# COMPACT_ATOMS: atom_id res chain seq x y z
N MET A 1 -15.69 54.02 8.96
CA MET A 1 -15.63 52.85 8.06
C MET A 1 -15.94 51.64 8.90
N GLU A 2 -17.20 51.20 8.94
CA GLU A 2 -17.57 49.99 9.67
C GLU A 2 -17.17 48.77 8.84
N THR A 3 -16.29 47.95 9.41
CA THR A 3 -15.84 46.69 8.82
C THR A 3 -16.96 45.66 8.93
N ASN A 4 -17.61 45.39 7.80
CA ASN A 4 -18.65 44.38 7.68
C ASN A 4 -18.00 42.99 7.80
N VAL A 5 -18.04 42.41 8.99
CA VAL A 5 -17.49 41.07 9.25
C VAL A 5 -18.47 40.06 8.63
N PRO A 6 -18.05 39.22 7.66
CA PRO A 6 -18.94 38.25 7.04
C PRO A 6 -19.33 37.20 8.08
N PHE A 7 -20.48 37.39 8.73
CA PHE A 7 -21.07 36.38 9.59
C PHE A 7 -21.89 35.40 8.74
N ILE A 8 -21.80 34.13 9.08
CA ILE A 8 -22.59 33.10 8.41
C ILE A 8 -24.07 33.31 8.76
N ASN A 9 -24.90 33.61 7.76
CA ASN A 9 -26.32 33.82 7.97
C ASN A 9 -27.01 32.46 8.14
N ILE A 10 -27.23 32.08 9.40
CA ILE A 10 -27.83 30.80 9.78
C ILE A 10 -29.27 30.70 9.24
N GLU A 11 -30.04 31.79 9.27
CA GLU A 11 -31.41 31.82 8.72
C GLU A 11 -31.43 31.55 7.21
N TYR A 12 -30.46 32.08 6.47
CA TYR A 12 -30.31 31.82 5.04
C TYR A 12 -30.01 30.33 4.77
N ILE A 13 -29.16 29.70 5.57
CA ILE A 13 -28.86 28.26 5.46
C ILE A 13 -30.11 27.42 5.74
N PHE A 14 -30.85 27.72 6.82
CA PHE A 14 -32.10 27.02 7.12
C PHE A 14 -33.16 27.20 6.04
N THR A 15 -33.26 28.41 5.46
CA THR A 15 -34.17 28.67 4.34
C THR A 15 -33.82 27.81 3.13
N LYS A 16 -32.52 27.70 2.79
CA LYS A 16 -32.08 26.83 1.69
C LYS A 16 -32.33 25.34 1.94
N ILE A 17 -32.16 24.88 3.18
CA ILE A 17 -32.49 23.50 3.57
C ILE A 17 -34.01 23.28 3.45
N TYR A 18 -34.83 24.22 3.91
CA TYR A 18 -36.29 24.15 3.82
C TYR A 18 -36.78 24.12 2.37
N ASP A 19 -36.26 25.01 1.52
CA ASP A 19 -36.58 25.04 0.08
C ASP A 19 -36.21 23.72 -0.61
N PHE A 20 -35.08 23.13 -0.22
CA PHE A 20 -34.64 21.83 -0.73
C PHE A 20 -35.57 20.69 -0.28
N LEU A 21 -36.02 20.70 0.97
CA LEU A 21 -36.99 19.72 1.48
C LEU A 21 -38.35 19.85 0.77
N ILE A 22 -38.80 21.07 0.48
CA ILE A 22 -40.01 21.31 -0.32
C ILE A 22 -39.82 20.80 -1.75
N TYR A 23 -38.67 21.05 -2.36
CA TYR A 23 -38.37 20.56 -3.69
C TYR A 23 -38.45 19.03 -3.75
N ILE A 24 -37.81 18.33 -2.81
CA ILE A 24 -37.89 16.87 -2.68
C ILE A 24 -39.34 16.41 -2.46
N LYS A 25 -40.07 17.06 -1.55
CA LYS A 25 -41.48 16.76 -1.25
C LYS A 25 -42.33 16.85 -2.52
N ASN A 26 -42.16 17.91 -3.31
CA ASN A 26 -42.95 18.15 -4.52
C ASN A 26 -42.58 17.20 -5.66
N VAL A 27 -41.30 16.83 -5.79
CA VAL A 27 -40.86 15.81 -6.76
C VAL A 27 -41.46 14.45 -6.42
N ILE A 28 -41.52 14.08 -5.13
CA ILE A 28 -42.05 12.78 -4.68
C ILE A 28 -43.58 12.73 -4.70
N LEU A 29 -44.27 13.73 -4.15
CA LEU A 29 -45.74 13.73 -4.01
C LEU A 29 -46.47 14.08 -5.30
N THR A 30 -45.94 15.03 -6.07
CA THR A 30 -46.63 15.57 -7.25
C THR A 30 -46.06 15.06 -8.57
N GLY A 31 -44.93 14.33 -8.56
CA GLY A 31 -44.33 13.73 -9.77
C GLY A 31 -43.95 14.73 -10.86
N SER A 32 -44.04 16.03 -10.52
CA SER A 32 -43.94 17.12 -11.45
C SER A 32 -42.46 17.48 -11.57
N PHE A 33 -41.77 16.76 -12.47
CA PHE A 33 -40.73 17.42 -13.24
C PHE A 33 -41.40 18.58 -13.96
N ASN A 34 -40.77 19.75 -14.05
CA ASN A 34 -41.27 20.90 -14.82
C ASN A 34 -41.43 20.53 -16.32
N ALA A 35 -42.40 19.68 -16.65
CA ALA A 35 -42.88 19.39 -17.98
C ALA A 35 -44.05 20.36 -18.18
N GLY A 36 -43.89 21.27 -19.14
CA GLY A 36 -44.83 22.35 -19.40
C GLY A 36 -46.28 21.88 -19.48
N SER A 37 -47.18 22.78 -19.11
CA SER A 37 -48.64 22.60 -19.11
C SER A 37 -49.14 22.06 -20.45
N GLY A 38 -49.39 20.75 -20.54
CA GLY A 38 -49.98 20.15 -21.75
C GLY A 38 -49.76 18.66 -21.97
N THR A 39 -49.52 17.83 -20.95
CA THR A 39 -49.37 16.37 -21.15
C THR A 39 -50.52 15.60 -20.50
N SER A 40 -50.96 14.52 -21.16
CA SER A 40 -52.12 13.70 -20.78
C SER A 40 -51.90 12.98 -19.44
N ASP A 41 -52.98 12.57 -18.76
CA ASP A 41 -52.96 11.95 -17.42
C ASP A 41 -52.02 10.73 -17.28
N TYR A 42 -51.69 10.06 -18.38
CA TYR A 42 -50.71 8.97 -18.44
C TYR A 42 -49.25 9.44 -18.30
N ALA A 43 -48.93 10.64 -18.81
CA ALA A 43 -47.60 11.23 -18.70
C ALA A 43 -47.28 11.65 -17.25
N GLY A 44 -48.27 12.13 -16.50
CA GLY A 44 -48.13 12.45 -15.07
C GLY A 44 -47.81 11.20 -14.24
N SER A 45 -48.57 10.12 -14.44
CA SER A 45 -48.37 8.84 -13.73
C SER A 45 -46.97 8.24 -13.96
N PHE A 46 -46.45 8.34 -15.19
CA PHE A 46 -45.07 7.93 -15.50
C PHE A 46 -44.02 8.80 -14.78
N GLY A 47 -44.25 10.11 -14.68
CA GLY A 47 -43.38 11.05 -13.95
C GLY A 47 -43.24 10.71 -12.46
N HIS A 48 -44.34 10.33 -11.81
CA HIS A 48 -44.32 9.89 -10.40
C HIS A 48 -43.45 8.65 -10.18
N ILE A 49 -43.57 7.64 -11.05
CA ILE A 49 -42.78 6.41 -10.96
C ILE A 49 -41.29 6.74 -11.15
N LEU A 50 -40.97 7.58 -12.14
CA LEU A 50 -39.60 7.98 -12.41
C LEU A 50 -38.99 8.79 -11.25
N ALA A 51 -39.74 9.72 -10.66
CA ALA A 51 -39.31 10.49 -9.49
C ALA A 51 -39.02 9.61 -8.27
N LEU A 52 -39.87 8.61 -8.01
CA LEU A 52 -39.68 7.65 -6.94
C LEU A 52 -38.40 6.84 -7.15
N VAL A 53 -38.18 6.33 -8.37
CA VAL A 53 -36.96 5.58 -8.73
C VAL A 53 -35.71 6.43 -8.52
N VAL A 54 -35.70 7.68 -9.02
CA VAL A 54 -34.56 8.60 -8.86
C VAL A 54 -34.29 8.87 -7.38
N THR A 55 -35.33 9.06 -6.58
CA THR A 55 -35.19 9.30 -5.14
C THR A 55 -34.56 8.10 -4.44
N ILE A 56 -35.03 6.88 -4.71
CA ILE A 56 -34.43 5.64 -4.16
C ILE A 56 -32.95 5.54 -4.55
N LEU A 57 -32.62 5.80 -5.82
CA LEU A 57 -31.24 5.77 -6.29
C LEU A 57 -30.36 6.81 -5.60
N THR A 58 -30.86 8.02 -5.34
CA THR A 58 -30.10 9.02 -4.58
C THR A 58 -29.78 8.58 -3.17
N PHE A 59 -30.75 7.99 -2.46
CA PHE A 59 -30.50 7.45 -1.12
C PHE A 59 -29.54 6.26 -1.14
N ALA A 60 -29.65 5.38 -2.14
CA ALA A 60 -28.71 4.27 -2.33
C ALA A 60 -27.28 4.76 -2.57
N CYS A 61 -27.09 5.79 -3.41
CA CYS A 61 -25.78 6.41 -3.63
C CYS A 61 -25.20 7.01 -2.34
N ILE A 62 -26.01 7.72 -1.55
CA ILE A 62 -25.57 8.28 -0.27
C ILE A 62 -25.15 7.17 0.69
N ALA A 63 -25.95 6.10 0.81
CA ALA A 63 -25.62 4.95 1.64
C ALA A 63 -24.33 4.26 1.20
N PHE A 64 -24.10 4.12 -0.11
CA PHE A 64 -22.87 3.56 -0.66
C PHE A 64 -21.65 4.42 -0.33
N ILE A 65 -21.76 5.74 -0.43
CA ILE A 65 -20.69 6.67 -0.05
C ILE A 65 -20.38 6.55 1.45
N ILE A 66 -21.40 6.55 2.31
CA ILE A 66 -21.22 6.38 3.76
C ILE A 66 -20.55 5.04 4.07
N TRP A 67 -20.99 3.96 3.43
CA TRP A 67 -20.38 2.64 3.59
C TRP A 67 -18.92 2.63 3.13
N GLY A 68 -18.59 3.27 2.01
CA GLY A 68 -17.22 3.41 1.52
C GLY A 68 -16.33 4.18 2.49
N ILE A 69 -16.83 5.28 3.07
CA ILE A 69 -16.13 6.05 4.10
C ILE A 69 -15.92 5.20 5.35
N TYR A 70 -16.93 4.46 5.81
CA TYR A 70 -16.83 3.56 6.95
C TYR A 70 -15.76 2.48 6.74
N VAL A 71 -15.73 1.85 5.56
CA VAL A 71 -14.71 0.85 5.22
C VAL A 71 -13.31 1.49 5.21
N ARG A 72 -13.16 2.70 4.66
CA ARG A 72 -11.88 3.43 4.68
C ARG A 72 -11.39 3.69 6.10
N ILE A 73 -12.26 4.18 6.98
CA ILE A 73 -11.93 4.43 8.39
C ILE A 73 -11.57 3.11 9.09
N ARG A 74 -12.33 2.05 8.85
CA ARG A 74 -12.09 0.74 9.47
C ARG A 74 -10.79 0.10 9.02
N ILE A 75 -10.42 0.27 7.74
CA ILE A 75 -9.13 -0.21 7.23
C ILE A 75 -7.98 0.57 7.89
N PHE A 76 -8.11 1.89 8.06
CA PHE A 76 -7.11 2.70 8.73
C PHE A 76 -6.95 2.33 10.21
N GLU A 77 -8.05 2.07 10.92
CA GLU A 77 -8.03 1.62 12.31
C GLU A 77 -7.38 0.23 12.46
N ILE A 78 -7.63 -0.68 11.52
CA ILE A 78 -6.98 -1.99 11.48
C ILE A 78 -5.48 -1.82 11.17
N ASP A 79 -5.12 -0.91 10.26
CA ASP A 79 -3.72 -0.62 9.93
C ASP A 79 -2.96 -0.05 11.13
N GLU A 80 -3.59 0.86 11.89
CA GLU A 80 -3.00 1.44 13.10
C GLU A 80 -2.90 0.42 14.25
N ALA A 81 -3.91 -0.44 14.41
CA ALA A 81 -3.87 -1.54 15.37
C ALA A 81 -2.78 -2.58 15.00
N LEU A 82 -2.60 -2.84 13.70
CA LEU A 82 -1.51 -3.67 13.20
C LEU A 82 -0.16 -2.96 13.38
N ASP A 83 -0.03 -1.65 13.18
CA ASP A 83 1.23 -0.91 13.39
C ASP A 83 1.65 -0.89 14.87
N GLY A 84 0.67 -0.84 15.79
CA GLY A 84 0.90 -0.97 17.23
C GLY A 84 1.48 -2.34 17.64
N GLU A 85 1.04 -3.42 16.99
CA GLU A 85 1.56 -4.77 17.18
C GLU A 85 2.85 -5.02 16.37
N TYR A 86 2.98 -4.38 15.21
CA TYR A 86 4.16 -4.39 14.32
C TYR A 86 5.39 -3.83 15.04
N LYS A 87 5.25 -2.70 15.75
CA LYS A 87 6.33 -2.15 16.60
C LYS A 87 6.70 -3.06 17.79
N GLY A 88 5.85 -4.00 18.16
CA GLY A 88 6.13 -5.00 19.19
C GLY A 88 6.93 -6.20 18.68
N HIS A 89 6.80 -6.54 17.39
CA HIS A 89 7.53 -7.65 16.77
C HIS A 89 8.86 -7.24 16.14
N PHE A 90 9.02 -5.96 15.80
CA PHE A 90 10.33 -5.35 15.60
C PHE A 90 10.83 -4.79 16.92
N ILE A 91 11.37 -5.67 17.78
CA ILE A 91 12.55 -5.24 18.54
C ILE A 91 13.57 -4.91 17.46
N LYS A 92 13.58 -3.66 16.99
CA LYS A 92 14.82 -3.03 16.54
C LYS A 92 15.76 -3.37 17.68
N PRO A 93 16.78 -4.22 17.52
CA PRO A 93 17.86 -4.11 18.47
C PRO A 93 18.20 -2.63 18.41
N GLU A 94 18.18 -1.95 19.55
CA GLU A 94 18.92 -0.70 19.67
C GLU A 94 20.31 -1.06 19.15
N THR A 95 20.57 -0.80 17.87
CA THR A 95 21.86 -1.03 17.24
C THR A 95 22.70 0.11 17.74
N LYS A 96 23.15 -0.12 18.96
CA LYS A 96 24.21 0.57 19.65
C LYS A 96 25.38 0.65 18.68
N LEU A 97 25.52 1.84 18.11
CA LEU A 97 26.58 2.32 17.24
C LEU A 97 26.73 1.64 15.88
N GLU A 98 27.19 2.44 14.92
CA GLU A 98 27.92 2.11 13.69
C GLU A 98 29.00 1.03 13.94
N ARG A 99 28.62 -0.21 14.20
CA ARG A 99 29.49 -1.33 13.96
C ARG A 99 29.43 -1.56 12.46
N VAL A 100 30.41 -1.00 11.77
CA VAL A 100 30.75 -1.41 10.40
C VAL A 100 30.69 -2.93 10.37
N ASN A 101 29.72 -3.48 9.65
CA ASN A 101 29.56 -4.90 9.55
C ASN A 101 30.76 -5.44 8.76
N MET A 102 31.77 -5.93 9.48
CA MET A 102 33.04 -6.40 8.87
C MET A 102 32.78 -7.48 7.82
N ARG A 103 31.73 -8.29 7.99
CA ARG A 103 31.31 -9.29 7.00
C ARG A 103 30.84 -8.63 5.71
N TRP A 104 30.01 -7.59 5.79
CA TRP A 104 29.56 -6.86 4.61
C TRP A 104 30.71 -6.16 3.89
N GLN A 105 31.67 -5.58 4.62
CA GLN A 105 32.86 -4.98 4.01
C GLN A 105 33.72 -6.01 3.26
N ASN A 106 33.89 -7.21 3.82
CA ASN A 106 34.60 -8.29 3.13
C ASN A 106 33.86 -8.71 1.85
N ILE A 107 32.53 -8.87 1.92
CA ILE A 107 31.68 -9.16 0.76
C ILE A 107 31.81 -8.06 -0.30
N LEU A 108 31.82 -6.78 0.10
CA LEU A 108 32.02 -5.65 -0.82
C LEU A 108 33.39 -5.68 -1.48
N SER A 109 34.44 -6.07 -0.75
CA SER A 109 35.78 -6.20 -1.32
C SER A 109 35.82 -7.24 -2.44
N HIS A 110 35.11 -8.36 -2.27
CA HIS A 110 34.97 -9.39 -3.30
C HIS A 110 34.14 -8.90 -4.49
N PHE A 111 33.06 -8.13 -4.24
CA PHE A 111 32.32 -7.48 -5.32
C PHE A 111 33.20 -6.51 -6.11
N ASN A 112 34.11 -5.79 -5.47
CA ASN A 112 35.00 -4.81 -6.12
C ASN A 112 36.20 -5.44 -6.85
N SER A 113 36.41 -6.76 -6.71
CA SER A 113 37.45 -7.48 -7.45
C SER A 113 37.20 -7.46 -8.96
N THR A 114 38.24 -7.70 -9.76
CA THR A 114 38.13 -7.92 -11.21
C THR A 114 37.86 -9.38 -11.57
N ASN A 115 37.93 -10.30 -10.59
CA ASN A 115 37.78 -11.74 -10.80
C ASN A 115 36.31 -12.19 -10.66
N PRO A 116 35.72 -12.81 -11.69
CA PRO A 116 34.35 -13.34 -11.63
C PRO A 116 34.12 -14.40 -10.54
N ASN A 117 35.16 -15.12 -10.11
CA ASN A 117 35.03 -16.09 -9.01
C ASN A 117 34.78 -15.40 -7.67
N ASP A 118 35.42 -14.26 -7.44
CA ASP A 118 35.21 -13.47 -6.22
C ASP A 118 33.79 -12.91 -6.19
N TRP A 119 33.24 -12.52 -7.35
CA TRP A 119 31.85 -12.08 -7.46
C TRP A 119 30.85 -13.18 -7.09
N ARG A 120 31.11 -14.42 -7.52
CA ARG A 120 30.27 -15.58 -7.18
C ARG A 120 30.32 -15.86 -5.69
N ALA A 121 31.52 -15.84 -5.10
CA ALA A 121 31.70 -16.00 -3.66
C ALA A 121 30.95 -14.90 -2.89
N ALA A 122 31.07 -13.64 -3.33
CA ALA A 122 30.37 -12.51 -2.72
C ALA A 122 28.84 -12.68 -2.72
N ILE A 123 28.26 -13.16 -3.83
CA ILE A 123 26.80 -13.39 -3.92
C ILE A 123 26.36 -14.54 -3.01
N ILE A 124 27.15 -15.61 -2.90
CA ILE A 124 26.86 -16.74 -2.00
C ILE A 124 26.94 -16.30 -0.53
N ASP A 125 27.99 -15.57 -0.17
CA ASP A 125 28.20 -15.08 1.20
C ASP A 125 27.14 -14.04 1.60
N ALA A 126 26.73 -13.19 0.66
CA ALA A 126 25.64 -12.24 0.86
C ALA A 126 24.28 -12.94 1.04
N ASP A 127 24.01 -14.01 0.29
CA ASP A 127 22.77 -14.79 0.46
C ASP A 127 22.72 -15.52 1.81
N ALA A 128 23.86 -16.04 2.29
CA ALA A 128 23.95 -16.60 3.63
C ALA A 128 23.70 -15.53 4.72
N MET A 129 24.26 -14.32 4.54
CA MET A 129 23.99 -13.19 5.41
C MET A 129 22.52 -12.77 5.38
N LEU A 130 21.87 -12.81 4.20
CA LEU A 130 20.44 -12.57 4.05
C LEU A 130 19.59 -13.59 4.80
N ASP A 131 19.95 -14.88 4.75
CA ASP A 131 19.24 -15.91 5.51
C ASP A 131 19.31 -15.68 7.02
N GLU A 132 20.46 -15.26 7.54
CA GLU A 132 20.62 -14.90 8.95
C GLU A 132 19.76 -13.70 9.34
N VAL A 133 19.69 -12.66 8.48
CA VAL A 133 18.84 -11.49 8.71
C VAL A 133 17.37 -11.88 8.71
N VAL A 134 16.91 -12.65 7.73
CA VAL A 134 15.51 -13.10 7.67
C VAL A 134 15.17 -14.00 8.87
N THR A 135 16.12 -14.80 9.33
CA THR A 135 15.96 -15.64 10.53
C THR A 135 15.90 -14.79 11.81
N SER A 136 16.72 -13.75 11.92
CA SER A 136 16.72 -12.86 13.10
C SER A 136 15.44 -12.02 13.19
N LEU A 137 14.76 -11.79 12.06
CA LEU A 137 13.42 -11.21 12.00
C LEU A 137 12.30 -12.18 12.42
N GLY A 138 12.62 -13.45 12.72
CA GLY A 138 11.68 -14.44 13.24
C GLY A 138 11.01 -15.32 12.17
N TYR A 139 11.42 -15.20 10.90
CA TYR A 139 10.89 -16.06 9.84
C TYR A 139 11.59 -17.43 9.83
N THR A 140 10.79 -18.49 9.88
CA THR A 140 11.27 -19.88 9.91
C THR A 140 10.93 -20.61 8.61
N GLY A 141 11.82 -21.48 8.16
CA GLY A 141 11.62 -22.30 6.98
C GLY A 141 12.84 -23.18 6.70
N GLU A 142 12.70 -24.20 5.86
CA GLU A 142 13.76 -25.16 5.51
C GLU A 142 14.97 -24.48 4.84
N GLY A 143 14.77 -23.33 4.20
CA GLY A 143 15.82 -22.47 3.67
C GLY A 143 15.30 -21.08 3.35
N LEU A 144 16.19 -20.21 2.88
CA LEU A 144 15.87 -18.82 2.57
C LEU A 144 14.67 -18.68 1.63
N GLY A 145 14.61 -19.47 0.55
CA GLY A 145 13.47 -19.45 -0.38
C GLY A 145 12.13 -19.73 0.30
N ALA A 146 12.06 -20.74 1.19
CA ALA A 146 10.84 -21.06 1.94
C ALA A 146 10.46 -19.94 2.92
N LYS A 147 11.46 -19.33 3.58
CA LYS A 147 11.25 -18.17 4.46
C LYS A 147 10.67 -16.99 3.66
N LEU A 148 11.28 -16.65 2.52
CA LEU A 148 10.81 -15.56 1.65
C LEU A 148 9.40 -15.80 1.10
N THR A 149 8.98 -17.05 0.86
CA THR A 149 7.61 -17.37 0.44
C THR A 149 6.59 -17.15 1.56
N SER A 150 6.99 -17.37 2.81
CA SER A 150 6.10 -17.19 3.97
C SER A 150 5.88 -15.72 4.37
N ILE A 151 6.76 -14.83 3.92
CA ILE A 151 6.71 -13.39 4.24
C ILE A 151 5.59 -12.72 3.44
N ARG A 152 4.73 -11.96 4.11
CA ARG A 152 3.73 -11.12 3.43
C ARG A 152 4.41 -9.87 2.89
N ILE A 153 3.99 -9.41 1.71
CA ILE A 153 4.56 -8.25 1.03
C ILE A 153 4.56 -6.99 1.92
N ASN A 154 3.53 -6.83 2.74
CA ASN A 154 3.41 -5.66 3.63
C ASN A 154 4.38 -5.71 4.82
N ASP A 155 4.87 -6.90 5.20
CA ASP A 155 5.69 -7.09 6.39
C ASP A 155 7.19 -6.90 6.09
N PHE A 156 7.59 -6.89 4.82
CA PHE A 156 8.98 -6.76 4.40
C PHE A 156 9.07 -5.94 3.09
N PRO A 157 9.23 -4.61 3.18
CA PRO A 157 9.20 -3.72 2.03
C PRO A 157 10.23 -4.06 0.94
N THR A 158 11.34 -4.68 1.33
CA THR A 158 12.43 -5.07 0.43
C THR A 158 12.36 -6.53 -0.05
N LEU A 159 11.20 -7.20 0.14
CA LEU A 159 10.98 -8.61 -0.23
C LEU A 159 11.33 -8.92 -1.69
N GLN A 160 10.94 -8.06 -2.64
CA GLN A 160 11.26 -8.29 -4.05
C GLN A 160 12.78 -8.28 -4.28
N SER A 161 13.50 -7.34 -3.65
CA SER A 161 14.96 -7.27 -3.75
C SER A 161 15.62 -8.53 -3.18
N ALA A 162 15.13 -9.02 -2.03
CA ALA A 162 15.61 -10.28 -1.44
C ALA A 162 15.39 -11.47 -2.39
N TRP A 163 14.23 -11.55 -3.05
CA TRP A 163 13.94 -12.58 -4.05
C TRP A 163 14.86 -12.52 -5.27
N GLU A 164 15.07 -11.35 -5.86
CA GLU A 164 15.94 -11.18 -7.02
C GLU A 164 17.40 -11.54 -6.69
N ALA A 165 17.87 -11.14 -5.50
CA ALA A 165 19.20 -11.50 -5.02
C ALA A 165 19.35 -13.02 -4.82
N HIS A 166 18.38 -13.65 -4.13
CA HIS A 166 18.36 -15.08 -3.90
C HIS A 166 18.31 -15.89 -5.21
N LYS A 167 17.54 -15.41 -6.19
CA LYS A 167 17.46 -16.01 -7.53
C LYS A 167 18.81 -16.02 -8.23
N MET A 168 19.56 -14.92 -8.17
CA MET A 168 20.92 -14.88 -8.74
C MET A 168 21.84 -15.89 -8.07
N ARG A 169 21.78 -16.02 -6.73
CA ARG A 169 22.53 -17.05 -6.01
C ARG A 169 22.14 -18.46 -6.47
N ASN A 170 20.85 -18.74 -6.66
CA ASN A 170 20.39 -20.05 -7.10
C ASN A 170 20.89 -20.39 -8.51
N ILE A 171 20.88 -19.41 -9.43
CA ILE A 171 21.45 -19.59 -10.77
C ILE A 171 22.94 -19.97 -10.66
N ILE A 172 23.71 -19.25 -9.84
CA ILE A 172 25.13 -19.55 -9.62
C ILE A 172 25.34 -20.93 -8.99
N ALA A 173 24.49 -21.36 -8.07
CA ALA A 173 24.60 -22.68 -7.45
C ALA A 173 24.30 -23.83 -8.42
N HIS A 174 23.34 -23.66 -9.33
CA HIS A 174 22.96 -24.68 -10.31
C HIS A 174 23.91 -24.73 -11.52
N GLU A 175 24.32 -23.57 -12.04
CA GLU A 175 25.13 -23.48 -13.25
C GLU A 175 26.65 -23.39 -12.94
N GLY A 176 27.02 -23.01 -11.73
CA GLY A 176 28.40 -22.98 -11.25
C GLY A 176 29.31 -22.10 -12.10
N ALA A 177 30.45 -22.68 -12.51
CA ALA A 177 31.44 -22.01 -13.35
C ALA A 177 30.96 -21.75 -14.79
N ASN A 178 29.92 -22.45 -15.25
CA ASN A 178 29.39 -22.30 -16.61
C ASN A 178 28.55 -21.04 -16.77
N TYR A 179 28.03 -20.47 -15.68
CA TYR A 179 27.28 -19.23 -15.73
C TYR A 179 28.21 -18.04 -15.99
N ASN A 180 27.97 -17.33 -17.09
CA ASN A 180 28.70 -16.11 -17.40
C ASN A 180 28.10 -14.91 -16.64
N LEU A 181 28.54 -14.71 -15.39
CA LEU A 181 28.14 -13.58 -14.57
C LEU A 181 28.79 -12.29 -15.11
N THR A 182 27.98 -11.40 -15.67
CA THR A 182 28.44 -10.10 -16.15
C THR A 182 28.62 -9.10 -15.00
N GLU A 183 29.50 -8.12 -15.19
CA GLU A 183 29.70 -7.04 -14.22
C GLU A 183 28.41 -6.26 -13.93
N ARG A 184 27.57 -6.04 -14.95
CA ARG A 184 26.25 -5.43 -14.77
C ARG A 184 25.35 -6.26 -13.85
N GLN A 185 25.28 -7.57 -14.06
CA GLN A 185 24.47 -8.46 -13.22
C GLN A 185 25.01 -8.50 -11.79
N LYS A 186 26.33 -8.51 -11.62
CA LYS A 186 26.99 -8.39 -10.32
C LYS A 186 26.54 -7.12 -9.59
N GLU A 187 26.66 -5.95 -10.22
CA GLU A 187 26.31 -4.67 -9.59
C GLU A 187 24.82 -4.56 -9.25
N ILE A 188 23.93 -5.05 -10.12
CA ILE A 188 22.50 -5.09 -9.84
C ILE A 188 22.21 -5.98 -8.63
N THR A 189 22.82 -7.17 -8.58
CA THR A 189 22.66 -8.13 -7.48
C THR A 189 23.19 -7.55 -6.16
N ARG A 190 24.36 -6.90 -6.20
CA ARG A 190 24.92 -6.18 -5.04
C ARG A 190 23.95 -5.14 -4.50
N ARG A 191 23.31 -4.36 -5.37
CA ARG A 191 22.32 -3.33 -4.95
C ARG A 191 21.08 -3.93 -4.33
N TYR A 192 20.61 -5.09 -4.79
CA TYR A 192 19.50 -5.78 -4.13
C TYR A 192 19.84 -6.16 -2.69
N PHE A 193 21.00 -6.79 -2.46
CA PHE A 193 21.47 -7.08 -1.09
C PHE A 193 21.63 -5.81 -0.25
N GLU A 194 22.26 -4.77 -0.81
CA GLU A 194 22.48 -3.50 -0.10
C GLU A 194 21.15 -2.85 0.34
N THR A 195 20.14 -2.91 -0.52
CA THR A 195 18.81 -2.36 -0.22
C THR A 195 18.18 -3.09 0.96
N VAL A 196 18.23 -4.42 0.95
CA VAL A 196 17.67 -5.26 2.02
C VAL A 196 18.41 -5.06 3.34
N PHE A 197 19.74 -5.05 3.32
CA PHE A 197 20.53 -4.91 4.55
C PHE A 197 20.42 -3.52 5.17
N ARG A 198 20.29 -2.48 4.35
CA ARG A 198 20.07 -1.10 4.81
C ARG A 198 18.70 -0.94 5.46
N ASP A 199 17.67 -1.52 4.85
CA ASP A 199 16.30 -1.53 5.40
C ASP A 199 16.22 -2.31 6.72
N ALA A 200 16.91 -3.45 6.80
CA ALA A 200 17.05 -4.24 8.02
C ALA A 200 17.96 -3.60 9.10
N GLY A 201 18.64 -2.49 8.81
CA GLY A 201 19.52 -1.79 9.76
C GLY A 201 20.81 -2.54 10.10
N VAL A 202 21.25 -3.44 9.21
CA VAL A 202 22.44 -4.29 9.39
C VAL A 202 23.71 -3.64 8.83
N ILE A 203 23.54 -2.64 7.95
CA ILE A 203 24.59 -1.83 7.32
C ILE A 203 24.21 -0.34 7.27
#